data_AF-A0A2V6Q9M7-F1
#
_entry.id   AF-A0A2V6Q9M7-F1
#
_cell.length_a   1.000
_cell.length_b   1.000
_cell.length_c   1.000
_cell.angle_alpha   90.00
_cell.angle_beta   90.00
_cell.angle_gamma   90.00
#
_symmetry.space_group_name_H-M   'P 1'
#
loop_
_entity.id
_entity.type
_entity.pdbx_description
1 polymer ?
#
loop_
_entity_poly.entity_id
_entity_poly.type
_entity_poly.pdbx_seq_one_letter_code
_entity_poly.pdbx_strand_id
1 'polypeptide(L)' 'MTDQPHGLARGLTNYGDADFSLYLRRSFAKSIGYSRAMLARPVIGIAQPRTNRFLGEVWLNEGG' A
#
# COMPACT_ATOMS: atom_id res chain seq x y z
N MET A 1 1.68 14.25 -25.30
CA MET A 1 1.62 13.94 -23.86
C MET A 1 2.24 12.58 -23.66
N THR A 2 3.35 12.48 -22.93
CA THR A 2 4.00 11.20 -22.66
C THR A 2 3.08 10.37 -21.78
N ASP A 3 2.80 9.13 -22.19
CA ASP A 3 2.04 8.15 -21.41
C ASP A 3 2.89 7.76 -20.19
N GLN A 4 2.85 8.58 -19.15
CA GLN A 4 3.58 8.29 -17.93
C GLN A 4 2.86 7.16 -17.21
N PRO A 5 3.56 6.11 -16.76
CA PRO A 5 2.93 5.07 -15.99
C PRO A 5 2.21 5.66 -14.76
N HIS A 6 1.01 5.16 -14.49
CA HIS A 6 0.13 5.61 -13.40
C HIS A 6 -0.26 4.44 -12.48
N GLY A 7 -0.60 4.76 -11.22
CA GLY A 7 -1.03 3.75 -10.25
C GLY A 7 0.00 2.63 -10.02
N LEU A 8 -0.42 1.37 -10.14
CA LEU A 8 0.43 0.20 -9.89
C LEU A 8 1.61 0.07 -10.87
N ALA A 9 1.52 0.70 -12.05
CA ALA A 9 2.60 0.72 -13.04
C ALA A 9 3.73 1.70 -12.71
N ARG A 10 3.55 2.58 -11.70
CA ARG A 10 4.60 3.50 -11.24
C ARG A 10 5.61 2.76 -10.37
N GLY A 11 6.89 3.08 -10.55
CA GLY A 11 7.97 2.56 -9.69
C GLY A 11 7.95 1.04 -9.60
N LEU A 12 7.85 0.37 -10.75
CA LEU A 12 7.96 -1.09 -10.81
C LEU A 12 9.39 -1.47 -10.42
N THR A 13 9.50 -2.43 -9.50
CA THR A 13 10.79 -3.09 -9.22
C THR A 13 11.20 -3.79 -10.51
N ASN A 14 12.38 -3.48 -11.05
CA ASN A 14 12.80 -4.04 -12.33
C ASN A 14 13.30 -5.48 -12.13
N TYR A 15 12.47 -6.46 -12.48
CA TYR A 15 12.83 -7.88 -12.52
C TYR A 15 13.33 -8.34 -13.90
N GLY A 16 13.66 -7.41 -14.81
CA GLY A 16 14.07 -7.66 -16.19
C GLY A 16 12.98 -7.31 -17.20
N ASP A 17 11.70 -7.48 -16.82
CA ASP A 17 10.54 -7.15 -17.65
C ASP A 17 9.49 -6.35 -16.86
N ALA A 18 9.04 -5.23 -17.44
CA ALA A 18 8.10 -4.31 -16.79
C ALA A 18 6.69 -4.90 -16.67
N ASP A 19 6.22 -5.65 -17.67
CA ASP A 19 4.91 -6.29 -17.65
C ASP A 19 4.85 -7.42 -16.62
N PHE A 20 5.93 -8.18 -16.49
CA PHE A 20 6.07 -9.20 -15.44
C PHE A 20 6.03 -8.58 -14.04
N SER A 21 6.74 -7.47 -13.84
CA SER A 21 6.75 -6.73 -12.58
C SER A 21 5.35 -6.21 -12.21
N LEU A 22 4.61 -5.74 -13.22
CA LEU A 22 3.23 -5.28 -13.07
C LEU A 22 2.26 -6.43 -12.78
N TYR A 23 2.47 -7.58 -13.42
CA TYR A 23 1.70 -8.79 -13.17
C TYR A 23 1.83 -9.25 -11.72
N LEU A 24 3.06 -9.31 -11.19
CA LEU A 24 3.31 -9.68 -9.79
C LEU A 24 2.61 -8.73 -8.81
N ARG A 25 2.74 -7.42 -9.02
CA ARG A 25 2.09 -6.44 -8.13
C ARG A 25 0.56 -6.54 -8.18
N ARG A 26 -0.01 -6.80 -9.36
CA ARG A 26 -1.45 -7.01 -9.54
C ARG A 26 -1.94 -8.34 -8.96
N SER A 27 -1.15 -9.41 -9.03
CA SER A 27 -1.54 -10.72 -8.48
C SER A 27 -1.64 -10.67 -6.96
N PHE A 28 -0.69 -10.03 -6.28
CA PHE A 28 -0.76 -9.81 -4.84
C PHE A 28 -1.96 -8.95 -4.46
N ALA A 29 -2.19 -7.83 -5.14
CA ALA A 29 -3.35 -6.98 -4.86
C ALA A 29 -4.68 -7.72 -5.09
N LYS A 30 -4.78 -8.53 -6.16
CA LYS A 30 -5.95 -9.37 -6.40
C LYS A 30 -6.17 -10.41 -5.29
N SER A 31 -5.10 -10.96 -4.73
CA SER A 31 -5.18 -11.94 -3.62
C SER A 31 -5.82 -11.36 -2.36
N ILE A 32 -5.79 -10.03 -2.18
CA ILE A 32 -6.40 -9.33 -1.04
C ILE A 32 -7.89 -9.03 -1.31
N GLY A 33 -8.41 -9.41 -2.49
CA GLY A 33 -9.82 -9.25 -2.86
C GLY A 33 -10.11 -8.06 -3.77
N TYR A 34 -9.09 -7.34 -4.27
CA TYR A 34 -9.31 -6.22 -5.19
C TYR A 34 -9.67 -6.70 -6.60
N SER A 35 -10.71 -6.07 -7.17
CA SER A 35 -11.16 -6.38 -8.54
C SER A 35 -10.25 -5.76 -9.60
N ARG A 36 -10.23 -6.35 -10.80
CA ARG A 36 -9.43 -5.83 -11.93
C ARG A 36 -9.75 -4.37 -12.28
N ALA A 37 -11.03 -3.99 -12.19
CA ALA A 37 -11.48 -2.63 -12.42
C ALA A 37 -10.95 -1.64 -11.34
N MET A 38 -10.83 -2.09 -10.09
CA MET A 38 -10.21 -1.27 -9.03
C MET A 38 -8.70 -1.08 -9.25
N LEU A 39 -8.00 -2.14 -9.69
CA LEU A 39 -6.55 -2.10 -9.93
C LEU A 39 -6.14 -1.22 -11.12
N ALA A 40 -7.08 -0.88 -12.01
CA ALA A 40 -6.86 0.04 -13.12
C ALA A 40 -6.96 1.53 -12.72
N ARG A 41 -7.51 1.82 -11.54
CA ARG A 41 -7.68 3.19 -11.05
C ARG A 41 -6.36 3.74 -10.49
N PRO A 42 -6.21 5.08 -10.40
CA PRO A 42 -5.10 5.69 -9.70
C PRO A 42 -5.01 5.17 -8.26
N VAL A 43 -3.80 4.84 -7.81
CA VAL A 43 -3.53 4.36 -6.46
C VAL A 43 -3.17 5.54 -5.57
N ILE A 44 -3.88 5.69 -4.44
CA ILE A 44 -3.63 6.73 -3.43
C ILE A 44 -3.10 6.05 -2.18
N GLY A 45 -1.87 6.37 -1.80
CA GLY A 45 -1.25 5.87 -0.57
C GLY A 45 -1.67 6.71 0.64
N ILE A 46 -2.24 6.06 1.65
CA ILE A 46 -2.55 6.70 2.94
C ILE A 46 -1.46 6.30 3.94
N ALA A 47 -0.60 7.26 4.31
CA ALA A 47 0.41 7.05 5.33
C ALA A 47 -0.22 7.20 6.72
N GLN A 48 -0.57 6.08 7.36
CA GLN A 48 -1.11 6.06 8.72
C GLN A 48 0.01 5.75 9.73
N PRO A 49 0.45 6.71 10.57
CA PRO A 49 1.28 6.38 11.72
C PRO A 49 0.39 5.68 12.76
N ARG A 50 0.64 4.40 13.01
CA ARG A 50 0.07 3.68 14.16
C ARG A 50 1.18 3.39 15.15
N THR A 51 1.10 3.97 16.33
CA THR A 51 1.92 3.57 17.49
C THR A 51 1.01 3.41 18.70
N ASN A 52 1.19 2.34 19.46
CA ASN A 52 0.40 2.07 20.67
C ASN A 52 1.09 2.57 21.96
N ARG A 53 1.91 3.63 21.85
CA ARG A 53 2.84 4.04 22.91
C ARG A 53 2.23 4.83 24.09
N PHE A 54 0.91 4.91 24.24
CA PHE A 54 0.30 5.84 25.21
C PHE A 54 -0.82 5.27 26.10
N LEU A 55 -0.95 3.94 26.26
CA LEU A 55 -2.08 3.35 27.00
C LEU A 55 -1.70 2.60 28.30
N GLY A 56 -0.62 2.97 28.99
CA GLY A 56 -0.15 2.19 30.14
C GLY A 56 0.16 2.92 31.45
N GLU A 57 0.77 4.11 31.41
CA GLU A 57 1.54 4.55 32.60
C GLU A 57 0.94 5.69 33.43
N VAL A 58 -0.10 6.37 32.95
CA VAL A 58 -0.71 7.50 33.69
C VAL A 58 -1.82 7.06 34.67
N TRP A 59 -2.39 5.87 34.53
CA TRP A 59 -3.52 5.44 35.35
C TRP A 59 -3.16 4.57 36.58
N LEU A 60 -1.89 4.19 36.77
CA LEU A 60 -1.49 3.26 37.83
C LEU A 60 -0.83 3.91 39.07
N ASN A 61 -0.58 5.23 39.08
CA ASN A 61 0.15 5.88 40.17
C ASN A 61 -0.58 7.02 40.90
N GLU A 62 -1.85 7.32 40.58
CA GLU A 62 -2.60 8.44 41.20
C GLU A 62 -3.84 7.95 41.98
N GLY A 63 -3.69 6.88 42.76
CA GLY A 63 -4.76 6.33 43.58
C GLY A 63 -4.26 5.39 44.67
N GLY A 64 -3.73 5.96 45.76
CA GLY A 64 -3.29 5.26 46.96
C GLY A 64 -2.73 6.22 48.00
#